data_AF-A0A9Q2NXD1-F1
#
_entry.id   AF-A0A9Q2NXD1-F1
#
_cell.length_a   1.000
_cell.length_b   1.000
_cell.length_c   1.000
_cell.angle_alpha   90.00
_cell.angle_beta   90.00
_cell.angle_gamma   90.00
#
_symmetry.space_group_name_H-M   'P 1'
#
loop_
_entity.id
_entity.type
_entity.pdbx_description
1 polymer ?
#
loop_
_entity_poly.entity_id
_entity_poly.type
_entity_poly.pdbx_seq_one_letter_code
_entity_poly.pdbx_strand_id
1 'polypeptide(L)'
;MEGIQPTETFPLIGTVENPALFSDGRDLFLSYEIAPAAGDGIAILRFSDVIHFEQNPINVEGLRDALFPTKPSDFTEVLGSDRTIEWKALEPRFWTISFNDVTVEVVFSKVHIVHETREIIRPPDALAGFLRRNVASDHPQR
;
A
#
# COMPACT_ATOMS: atom_id res chain seq x y z
N MET A 1 16.82 -10.05 8.48
CA MET A 1 15.62 -9.63 7.75
C MET A 1 15.86 -9.93 6.28
N GLU A 2 14.85 -10.42 5.59
CA GLU A 2 14.90 -10.74 4.16
C GLU A 2 13.72 -10.06 3.48
N GLY A 3 13.93 -9.49 2.29
CA GLY A 3 12.87 -8.93 1.46
C GLY A 3 12.56 -9.86 0.30
N ILE A 4 11.32 -10.35 0.24
CA ILE A 4 10.85 -11.22 -0.85
C ILE A 4 9.77 -10.52 -1.67
N GLN A 5 9.54 -11.01 -2.89
CA GLN A 5 8.36 -10.59 -3.64
C GLN A 5 7.12 -11.14 -2.94
N PRO A 6 6.08 -10.32 -2.70
CA PRO A 6 4.79 -10.85 -2.27
C PRO A 6 4.23 -11.87 -3.25
N THR A 7 3.38 -12.76 -2.74
CA THR A 7 2.67 -13.75 -3.57
C THR A 7 1.56 -13.12 -4.43
N GLU A 8 1.06 -11.97 -4.02
CA GLU A 8 0.06 -11.19 -4.71
C GLU A 8 0.60 -10.62 -6.02
N THR A 9 -0.23 -10.63 -7.05
CA THR A 9 0.06 -9.97 -8.32
C THR A 9 -0.78 -8.70 -8.42
N PHE A 10 -0.13 -7.54 -8.29
CA PHE A 10 -0.74 -6.23 -8.45
C PHE A 10 -0.18 -5.51 -9.68
N PRO A 11 -0.93 -4.54 -10.25
CA PRO A 11 -0.39 -3.69 -11.30
C PRO A 11 0.91 -3.02 -10.86
N LEU A 12 1.86 -2.90 -11.79
CA LEU A 12 3.16 -2.26 -11.54
C LEU A 12 2.96 -0.82 -11.05
N ILE A 13 3.79 -0.38 -10.11
CA ILE A 13 3.73 0.97 -9.54
C ILE A 13 4.30 1.99 -10.54
N GLY A 14 3.50 2.99 -10.87
CA GLY A 14 3.93 4.17 -11.61
C GLY A 14 4.79 5.10 -10.76
N THR A 15 5.64 5.89 -11.41
CA THR A 15 6.67 6.69 -10.72
C THR A 15 6.40 8.20 -10.75
N VAL A 16 5.22 8.63 -11.18
CA VAL A 16 4.93 10.05 -11.41
C VAL A 16 4.33 10.72 -10.17
N GLU A 17 3.28 10.14 -9.58
CA GLU A 17 2.62 10.69 -8.39
C GLU A 17 2.88 9.83 -7.14
N ASN A 18 2.92 10.49 -5.98
CA ASN A 18 2.92 9.82 -4.68
C ASN A 18 1.56 9.12 -4.42
N PRO A 19 1.55 8.05 -3.61
CA PRO A 19 0.31 7.36 -3.29
C PRO A 19 -0.59 8.25 -2.43
N ALA A 20 -1.88 7.96 -2.45
CA ALA A 20 -2.82 8.48 -1.46
C ALA A 20 -3.15 7.40 -0.44
N LEU A 21 -3.12 7.76 0.84
CA LEU A 21 -3.43 6.88 1.95
C LEU A 21 -4.69 7.35 2.67
N PHE A 22 -5.52 6.41 3.11
CA PHE A 22 -6.63 6.66 4.03
C PHE A 22 -6.74 5.50 5.00
N SER A 23 -6.77 5.79 6.30
CA SER A 23 -7.08 4.80 7.33
C SER A 23 -8.38 5.16 8.04
N ASP A 24 -9.23 4.15 8.25
CA ASP A 24 -10.45 4.27 9.06
C ASP A 24 -10.23 3.83 10.53
N GLY A 25 -8.97 3.58 10.92
CA GLY A 25 -8.60 3.08 12.24
C GLY A 25 -8.55 1.56 12.37
N ARG A 26 -9.00 0.82 11.34
CA ARG A 26 -8.84 -0.64 11.25
C ARG A 26 -8.11 -1.06 9.99
N ASP A 27 -8.48 -0.48 8.86
CA ASP A 27 -7.93 -0.79 7.56
C ASP A 27 -7.13 0.40 7.02
N LEU A 28 -6.29 0.12 6.04
CA LEU A 28 -5.55 1.11 5.28
C LEU A 28 -5.87 0.93 3.80
N PHE A 29 -6.32 2.01 3.18
CA PHE A 29 -6.48 2.11 1.74
C PHE A 29 -5.29 2.84 1.14
N LEU A 30 -4.70 2.25 0.11
CA LEU A 30 -3.59 2.82 -0.64
C LEU A 30 -3.99 2.91 -2.10
N SER A 31 -4.06 4.13 -2.62
CA SER A 31 -4.26 4.40 -4.05
C SER A 31 -2.94 4.79 -4.69
N TYR A 32 -2.65 4.22 -5.86
CA TYR A 32 -1.43 4.51 -6.60
C TYR A 32 -1.66 4.46 -8.11
N GLU A 33 -0.77 5.11 -8.85
CA GLU A 33 -0.75 5.10 -10.31
C GLU A 33 -0.21 3.77 -10.83
N ILE A 34 -0.88 3.21 -11.83
CA ILE A 34 -0.41 2.02 -12.54
C ILE A 34 0.62 2.46 -13.58
N ALA A 35 1.79 1.82 -13.61
CA ALA A 35 2.82 2.15 -14.58
C ALA A 35 2.31 2.04 -16.03
N PRO A 36 2.82 2.85 -16.98
CA PRO A 36 2.41 2.79 -18.39
C PRO A 36 2.59 1.40 -19.02
N ALA A 37 3.66 0.69 -18.63
CA ALA A 37 3.92 -0.68 -19.09
C ALA A 37 2.84 -1.70 -18.64
N ALA A 38 2.04 -1.36 -17.63
CA ALA A 38 0.91 -2.12 -17.11
C ALA A 38 -0.46 -1.52 -17.50
N GLY A 39 -0.49 -0.56 -18.42
CA GLY A 39 -1.71 -0.04 -19.05
C GLY A 39 -2.29 1.25 -18.45
N ASP A 40 -1.51 2.00 -17.67
CA ASP A 40 -1.90 3.25 -17.03
C ASP A 40 -3.15 3.13 -16.10
N GLY A 41 -3.46 4.24 -15.43
CA GLY A 41 -4.65 4.39 -14.58
C GLY A 41 -4.35 4.29 -13.09
N ILE A 42 -5.30 3.81 -12.31
CA ILE A 42 -5.24 3.78 -10.85
C ILE A 42 -5.61 2.40 -10.31
N ALA A 43 -4.84 1.94 -9.34
CA ALA A 43 -5.18 0.83 -8.46
C ALA A 43 -5.37 1.30 -7.02
N ILE A 44 -6.35 0.72 -6.34
CA ILE A 44 -6.59 0.93 -4.91
C ILE A 44 -6.50 -0.42 -4.20
N LEU A 45 -5.59 -0.50 -3.24
CA LEU A 45 -5.44 -1.65 -2.34
C LEU A 45 -6.12 -1.36 -1.00
N ARG A 46 -6.66 -2.40 -0.39
CA ARG A 46 -7.11 -2.40 1.01
C ARG A 46 -6.26 -3.40 1.79
N PHE A 47 -5.53 -2.89 2.77
CA PHE A 47 -4.90 -3.68 3.82
C PHE A 47 -5.89 -3.80 4.97
N SER A 48 -6.19 -5.03 5.38
CA SER A 48 -7.16 -5.35 6.43
C SER A 48 -6.47 -5.66 7.75
N ASP A 49 -7.11 -5.25 8.84
CA ASP A 49 -6.64 -5.47 10.22
C ASP A 49 -5.19 -4.96 10.39
N VAL A 50 -4.99 -3.67 10.08
CA VAL A 50 -3.70 -3.00 10.13
C VAL A 50 -3.30 -2.75 11.57
N ILE A 51 -2.11 -3.23 11.93
CA ILE A 51 -1.53 -3.06 13.26
C ILE A 51 -0.68 -1.79 13.31
N HIS A 52 0.05 -1.52 12.23
CA HIS A 52 0.94 -0.37 12.12
C HIS A 52 1.09 0.03 10.66
N PHE A 53 1.20 1.34 10.41
CA PHE A 53 1.68 1.84 9.12
C PHE A 53 2.43 3.15 9.32
N GLU A 54 3.36 3.43 8.41
CA GLU A 54 4.14 4.65 8.38
C GLU A 54 4.43 5.05 6.94
N GLN A 55 4.40 6.34 6.64
CA GLN A 55 4.87 6.88 5.38
C GLN A 55 6.17 7.64 5.64
N ASN A 56 7.27 7.10 5.13
CA ASN A 56 8.60 7.65 5.28
C ASN A 56 8.98 8.47 4.05
N PRO A 57 9.62 9.66 4.21
CA PRO A 57 10.11 10.47 3.10
C PRO A 57 11.43 9.91 2.52
N ILE A 58 11.46 8.58 2.29
CA ILE A 58 12.58 7.88 1.68
C ILE A 58 12.23 7.69 0.21
N ASN A 59 12.93 8.42 -0.65
CA ASN A 59 12.83 8.30 -2.10
C ASN A 59 13.63 7.09 -2.62
N VAL A 60 13.51 6.80 -3.92
CA VAL A 60 14.19 5.66 -4.56
C VAL A 60 15.73 5.71 -4.40
N GLU A 61 16.33 6.89 -4.33
CA GLU A 61 17.77 7.06 -4.15
C GLU A 61 18.23 6.75 -2.71
N GLY A 62 17.38 7.06 -1.72
CA GLY A 62 17.61 6.83 -0.30
C GLY A 62 17.36 5.39 0.16
N LEU A 63 16.87 4.50 -0.72
CA LEU A 63 16.57 3.11 -0.37
C LEU A 63 17.77 2.31 0.14
N ARG A 64 19.00 2.72 -0.22
CA ARG A 64 20.23 2.08 0.28
C ARG A 64 20.39 2.20 1.79
N ASP A 65 19.84 3.26 2.37
CA ASP A 65 19.91 3.56 3.79
C ASP A 65 18.59 3.22 4.52
N ALA A 66 17.64 2.57 3.82
CA ALA A 66 16.38 2.15 4.41
C ALA A 66 16.60 1.08 5.48
N LEU A 67 15.88 1.20 6.60
CA LEU A 67 15.97 0.30 7.74
C LEU A 67 15.52 -1.13 7.39
N PHE A 68 14.55 -1.25 6.49
CA PHE A 68 13.96 -2.52 6.07
C PHE A 68 14.21 -2.79 4.59
N PRO A 69 14.37 -4.08 4.19
CA PRO A 69 14.54 -4.45 2.79
C PRO A 69 13.43 -3.86 1.91
N THR A 70 13.80 -3.01 0.95
CA THR A 70 12.85 -2.31 0.08
C THR A 70 13.39 -2.31 -1.35
N LYS A 71 12.57 -2.71 -2.32
CA LYS A 71 12.89 -2.63 -3.75
C LYS A 71 12.34 -1.36 -4.38
N PRO A 72 13.04 -0.74 -5.35
CA PRO A 72 12.55 0.44 -6.09
C PRO A 72 11.23 0.20 -6.83
N SER A 73 10.26 1.08 -6.63
CA SER A 73 8.95 1.08 -7.31
C SER A 73 8.24 -0.26 -7.26
N ASP A 74 8.30 -0.96 -6.11
CA ASP A 74 7.82 -2.33 -5.97
C ASP A 74 7.28 -2.60 -4.57
N PHE A 75 6.52 -3.68 -4.46
CA PHE A 75 6.05 -4.24 -3.20
C PHE A 75 7.08 -5.24 -2.69
N THR A 76 7.52 -5.10 -1.44
CA THR A 76 8.47 -6.02 -0.81
C THR A 76 7.89 -6.52 0.50
N GLU A 77 7.76 -7.84 0.65
CA GLU A 77 7.39 -8.47 1.92
C GLU A 77 8.65 -8.74 2.74
N VAL A 78 8.67 -8.26 3.98
CA VAL A 78 9.81 -8.33 4.88
C VAL A 78 9.61 -9.45 5.90
N LEU A 79 10.51 -10.43 5.86
CA LEU A 79 10.54 -11.57 6.78
C LEU A 79 11.54 -11.35 7.92
N GLY A 80 11.18 -11.84 9.10
CA GLY A 80 12.05 -11.84 10.28
C GLY A 80 12.37 -10.45 10.85
N SER A 81 11.47 -9.48 10.67
CA SER A 81 11.52 -8.17 11.31
C SER A 81 10.85 -8.20 12.69
N ASP A 82 11.36 -7.39 13.61
CA ASP A 82 10.76 -7.10 14.92
C ASP A 82 9.34 -6.55 14.84
N ARG A 83 8.99 -5.85 13.75
CA ARG A 83 7.64 -5.31 13.48
C ARG A 83 6.53 -6.37 13.53
N THR A 84 6.84 -7.64 13.29
CA THR A 84 5.86 -8.74 13.34
C THR A 84 6.02 -9.67 14.55
N ILE A 85 7.15 -9.61 15.27
CA ILE A 85 7.46 -10.55 16.36
C ILE A 85 6.50 -10.40 17.53
N GLU A 86 6.20 -9.17 17.94
CA GLU A 86 5.29 -8.89 19.07
C GLU A 86 3.86 -9.38 18.79
N TRP A 87 3.49 -9.47 17.52
CA TRP A 87 2.15 -9.77 17.05
C TRP A 87 2.04 -11.16 16.43
N LYS A 88 3.04 -12.02 16.60
CA LYS A 88 3.17 -13.33 15.92
C LYS A 88 1.92 -14.21 16.01
N ALA A 89 1.16 -14.13 17.10
CA ALA A 89 -0.08 -14.89 17.30
C ALA A 89 -1.19 -14.52 16.28
N LEU A 90 -1.12 -13.33 15.68
CA LEU A 90 -2.02 -12.85 14.63
C LEU A 90 -1.50 -13.19 13.22
N GLU A 91 -0.32 -13.80 13.13
CA GLU A 91 0.38 -14.11 11.88
C GLU A 91 0.44 -12.91 10.90
N PRO A 92 0.84 -11.70 11.35
CA PRO A 92 0.80 -10.53 10.50
C PRO A 92 1.94 -10.57 9.48
N ARG A 93 1.69 -9.89 8.38
CA ARG A 93 2.65 -9.64 7.31
C ARG A 93 3.15 -8.21 7.43
N PHE A 94 4.39 -8.00 7.03
CA PHE A 94 5.00 -6.68 7.00
C PHE A 94 5.52 -6.40 5.60
N TRP A 95 5.02 -5.33 5.00
CA TRP A 95 5.45 -4.90 3.68
C TRP A 95 6.08 -3.51 3.73
N THR A 96 7.09 -3.31 2.89
CA THR A 96 7.57 -2.00 2.46
C THR A 96 7.20 -1.80 0.99
N ILE A 97 6.69 -0.63 0.65
CA ILE A 97 6.23 -0.29 -0.70
C ILE A 97 6.88 1.03 -1.06
N SER A 98 7.78 1.03 -2.04
CA SER A 98 8.43 2.27 -2.45
C SER A 98 7.73 2.92 -3.63
N PHE A 99 7.65 4.24 -3.56
CA PHE A 99 7.22 5.15 -4.62
C PHE A 99 8.38 6.09 -4.93
N ASN A 100 8.17 7.04 -5.85
CA ASN A 100 9.26 7.92 -6.27
C ASN A 100 9.87 8.71 -5.09
N ASP A 101 9.03 9.34 -4.26
CA ASP A 101 9.49 10.24 -3.20
C ASP A 101 9.29 9.68 -1.77
N VAL A 102 8.49 8.63 -1.63
CA VAL A 102 8.10 8.08 -0.32
C VAL A 102 8.14 6.56 -0.31
N THR A 103 8.29 6.00 0.88
CA THR A 103 8.14 4.57 1.14
C THR A 103 7.04 4.37 2.18
N VAL A 104 6.14 3.43 1.95
CA VAL A 104 5.08 3.05 2.88
C VAL A 104 5.46 1.74 3.54
N GLU A 105 5.48 1.74 4.87
CA GLU A 105 5.63 0.56 5.71
C GLU A 105 4.26 0.18 6.26
N VAL A 106 3.87 -1.09 6.18
CA VAL A 106 2.55 -1.55 6.66
C VAL A 106 2.61 -2.96 7.25
N VAL A 107 2.12 -3.10 8.48
CA VAL A 107 1.93 -4.37 9.19
C VAL A 107 0.44 -4.70 9.24
N PHE A 108 0.04 -5.83 8.65
CA PHE A 108 -1.37 -6.12 8.36
C PHE A 108 -1.64 -7.63 8.28
N SER A 109 -2.91 -8.02 8.22
CA SER A 109 -3.29 -9.43 8.06
C SER A 109 -3.52 -9.85 6.60
N LYS A 110 -4.29 -9.06 5.83
CA LYS A 110 -4.63 -9.37 4.42
C LYS A 110 -4.57 -8.14 3.53
N VAL A 111 -4.29 -8.33 2.25
CA VAL A 111 -4.31 -7.26 1.24
C VAL A 111 -5.07 -7.71 0.01
N HIS A 112 -5.90 -6.82 -0.52
CA HIS A 112 -6.67 -7.04 -1.75
C HIS A 112 -6.72 -5.78 -2.60
N ILE A 113 -6.72 -5.94 -3.92
CA ILE A 113 -7.13 -4.87 -4.83
C ILE A 113 -8.66 -4.71 -4.74
N VAL A 114 -9.11 -3.50 -4.43
CA VAL A 114 -10.54 -3.17 -4.26
C VAL A 114 -11.07 -2.28 -5.38
N HIS A 115 -10.17 -1.66 -6.14
CA HIS A 115 -10.52 -0.91 -7.34
C HIS A 115 -9.36 -0.89 -8.32
N GLU A 116 -9.67 -0.99 -9.60
CA GLU A 116 -8.74 -0.78 -10.70
C GLU A 116 -9.50 -0.02 -11.79
N THR A 117 -8.91 1.04 -12.32
CA THR A 117 -9.47 1.82 -13.42
C THR A 117 -8.37 2.27 -14.37
N ARG A 118 -8.70 2.44 -15.65
CA ARG A 118 -7.81 3.00 -16.69
C ARG A 118 -8.02 4.50 -16.90
N GLU A 119 -8.88 5.11 -16.09
CA GLU A 119 -9.06 6.56 -16.08
C GLU A 119 -7.78 7.25 -15.58
N ILE A 120 -7.34 8.27 -16.32
CA ILE A 120 -6.21 9.10 -15.94
C ILE A 120 -6.70 10.15 -14.94
N ILE A 121 -6.64 9.78 -13.67
CA ILE A 121 -7.02 10.61 -12.52
C ILE A 121 -5.94 10.48 -11.45
N ARG A 122 -5.83 11.45 -10.55
CA ARG A 122 -4.81 11.42 -9.50
C ARG A 122 -5.19 10.41 -8.41
N PRO A 123 -4.22 9.73 -7.77
CA PRO A 123 -4.49 8.81 -6.66
C PRO A 123 -5.43 9.36 -5.55
N PRO A 124 -5.27 10.60 -5.03
CA PRO A 124 -6.19 11.12 -4.01
C PRO A 124 -7.62 11.31 -4.51
N ASP A 125 -7.82 11.72 -5.76
CA ASP A 125 -9.14 11.93 -6.34
C ASP A 125 -9.87 10.59 -6.57
N ALA A 126 -9.13 9.59 -7.06
CA ALA A 126 -9.62 8.23 -7.20
C ALA A 126 -10.03 7.63 -5.85
N LEU A 127 -9.18 7.76 -4.83
CA LEU A 127 -9.44 7.26 -3.50
C LEU A 127 -10.65 7.94 -2.86
N ALA A 128 -10.73 9.27 -2.92
CA ALA A 128 -11.87 10.01 -2.41
C ALA A 128 -13.17 9.61 -3.12
N GLY A 129 -13.14 9.43 -4.44
CA GLY A 129 -14.27 8.95 -5.23
C GLY A 129 -14.70 7.53 -4.83
N PHE A 130 -13.74 6.63 -4.66
CA PHE A 130 -13.99 5.26 -4.21
C PHE A 130 -14.62 5.23 -2.80
N LEU A 131 -14.06 5.96 -1.84
CA LEU A 131 -14.55 5.99 -0.46
C LEU A 131 -15.97 6.57 -0.38
N ARG A 132 -16.27 7.65 -1.12
CA ARG A 132 -17.62 8.23 -1.18
C ARG A 132 -18.68 7.24 -1.66
N ARG A 133 -18.34 6.36 -2.60
CA ARG A 133 -19.27 5.38 -3.17
C ARG A 133 -19.45 4.14 -2.28
N ASN A 134 -18.43 3.76 -1.52
CA ASN A 134 -18.40 2.45 -0.85
C ASN A 134 -18.52 2.52 0.67
N VAL A 135 -18.06 3.59 1.33
CA VAL A 135 -18.15 3.74 2.80
C VAL A 135 -19.52 4.23 3.25
N ALA A 136 -20.23 4.97 2.40
CA ALA A 136 -21.61 5.42 2.66
C ALA A 136 -22.62 4.24 2.77
N SER A 137 -22.23 3.04 2.35
CA SER A 137 -23.09 1.86 2.26
C SER A 137 -23.14 1.03 3.55
N ASP A 138 -22.18 1.20 4.46
CA ASP A 138 -22.00 0.34 5.65
C ASP A 138 -22.50 0.95 6.97
N HIS A 139 -23.12 2.13 6.93
CA HIS A 139 -23.80 2.70 8.10
C HIS A 139 -25.30 2.41 8.03
N PRO A 140 -25.83 1.37 8.71
CA PRO A 140 -27.26 1.30 8.96
C PRO A 140 -27.63 2.55 9.77
N GLN A 141 -28.57 3.33 9.22
CA GLN A 141 -29.23 4.41 9.95
C GLN A 141 -29.78 3.79 11.25
N ARG A 142 -29.21 4.19 12.39
CA ARG A 142 -29.76 3.87 13.71
C ARG A 142 -31.00 4.70 13.97
#